data_AF-A0A437MJU7-F1
#
_entry.id   AF-A0A437MJU7-F1
#
_cell.length_a   1.000
_cell.length_b   1.000
_cell.length_c   1.000
_cell.angle_alpha   90.00
_cell.angle_beta   90.00
_cell.angle_gamma   90.00
#
_symmetry.space_group_name_H-M   'P 1'
#
loop_
_entity.id
_entity.type
_entity.pdbx_description
1 polymer ?
#
loop_
_entity_poly.entity_id
_entity_poly.type
_entity_poly.pdbx_seq_one_letter_code
_entity_poly.pdbx_strand_id
1 'polypeptide(L)' 'MAHRKPHLPEKPCAACGRPFAWRRKWARDWENVRHCSDACRRGVGAGSGHRERNAARLQEDGTPPLAHPNSPD' A
#
# COMPACT_ATOMS: atom_id res chain seq x y z
N MET A 1 11.76 -20.81 -10.80
CA MET A 1 12.49 -19.65 -10.25
C MET A 1 11.59 -18.42 -10.35
N ALA A 2 11.10 -17.92 -9.22
CA ALA A 2 10.21 -16.76 -9.21
C ALA A 2 11.03 -15.51 -9.55
N HIS A 3 10.86 -14.98 -10.77
CA HIS A 3 11.39 -13.68 -11.14
C HIS A 3 10.78 -12.64 -10.21
N ARG A 4 11.52 -12.28 -9.15
CA ARG A 4 11.21 -11.16 -8.27
C ARG A 4 11.33 -9.91 -9.13
N LYS A 5 10.23 -9.50 -9.77
CA LYS A 5 10.13 -8.16 -10.35
C LYS A 5 10.52 -7.19 -9.23
N PRO A 6 11.40 -6.21 -9.49
CA PRO A 6 11.82 -5.27 -8.46
C PRO A 6 10.56 -4.67 -7.84
N HIS A 7 10.46 -4.75 -6.52
CA HIS A 7 9.39 -4.11 -5.75
C HIS A 7 9.53 -2.61 -6.01
N LEU A 8 8.83 -2.11 -7.02
CA LEU A 8 8.82 -0.69 -7.30
C LEU A 8 8.22 -0.01 -6.08
N PRO A 9 8.79 1.11 -5.62
CA PRO A 9 8.27 1.79 -4.46
C PRO A 9 6.84 2.26 -4.78
N GLU A 10 5.90 1.81 -3.95
CA GLU A 10 4.53 2.26 -3.96
C GLU A 10 4.38 3.36 -2.92
N LYS A 11 3.74 4.47 -3.29
CA LYS A 11 3.45 5.57 -2.37
C LYS A 11 1.94 5.79 -2.30
N PRO A 12 1.39 6.15 -1.13
CA PRO A 12 0.00 6.56 -1.04
C PRO A 12 -0.19 7.96 -1.65
N CYS A 13 -1.30 8.17 -2.35
CA CYS A 13 -1.66 9.48 -2.88
C CYS A 13 -2.15 10.42 -1.76
N ALA A 14 -1.59 11.62 -1.64
CA ALA A 14 -1.99 12.60 -0.62
C ALA A 14 -3.42 13.16 -0.81
N ALA A 15 -4.00 13.05 -2.02
CA ALA A 15 -5.36 13.53 -2.30
C ALA A 15 -6.43 12.44 -2.14
N CYS A 16 -6.14 11.19 -2.54
CA CYS A 16 -7.13 10.11 -2.58
C CYS A 16 -6.75 8.86 -1.78
N GLY A 17 -5.58 8.84 -1.13
CA GLY A 17 -5.09 7.71 -0.34
C GLY A 17 -4.62 6.50 -1.15
N ARG A 18 -4.93 6.44 -2.46
CA ARG A 18 -4.71 5.25 -3.27
C ARG A 18 -3.21 4.91 -3.42
N PRO A 19 -2.80 3.64 -3.19
CA PRO A 19 -1.44 3.20 -3.45
C PRO A 19 -1.15 3.26 -4.95
N PHE A 20 -0.03 3.87 -5.33
CA PHE A 20 0.41 3.93 -6.71
C PHE A 20 1.90 3.63 -6.81
N ALA A 21 2.26 2.79 -7.79
CA ALA A 21 3.65 2.39 -8.04
C ALA A 21 4.44 3.47 -8.78
N TRP A 22 5.77 3.47 -8.55
CA TRP A 22 6.73 4.26 -9.30
C TRP A 22 6.55 4.11 -10.82
N ARG A 23 6.67 5.23 -11.54
CA ARG A 23 6.61 5.26 -13.02
C ARG A 23 7.86 5.96 -13.55
N ARG A 24 8.35 5.51 -14.70
CA ARG A 24 9.50 6.13 -15.40
C ARG A 24 9.36 7.64 -15.62
N LYS A 25 8.12 8.11 -15.85
CA LYS A 25 7.81 9.55 -16.01
C LYS A 25 8.12 10.41 -14.77
N TRP A 26 8.28 9.77 -13.61
CA TRP A 26 8.56 10.41 -12.33
C TRP A 26 9.99 10.18 -11.85
N ALA A 27 10.87 9.59 -12.68
CA ALA A 27 12.24 9.29 -12.28
C ALA A 27 13.01 10.54 -11.78
N ARG A 28 12.69 11.73 -12.31
CA ARG A 28 13.33 13.00 -11.92
C ARG A 28 12.72 13.66 -10.68
N ASP A 29 11.42 13.48 -10.46
CA ASP A 29 10.65 14.25 -9.47
C ASP A 29 9.93 13.36 -8.44
N TRP A 30 10.33 12.09 -8.30
CA TRP A 30 9.64 11.10 -7.46
C TRP A 30 9.49 11.54 -5.99
N GLU A 31 10.40 12.36 -5.49
CA GLU A 31 10.35 12.91 -4.14
C GLU A 31 9.24 13.96 -3.97
N ASN A 32 8.97 14.72 -5.04
CA ASN A 32 7.91 15.74 -5.10
C ASN A 32 6.55 15.16 -5.51
N VAL A 33 6.51 13.98 -6.13
CA VAL A 33 5.27 13.34 -6.58
C VAL A 33 4.54 12.68 -5.40
N ARG A 34 3.51 13.38 -4.91
CA ARG A 34 2.59 12.90 -3.85
C ARG A 34 1.21 12.48 -4.38
N HIS A 35 0.98 12.59 -5.68
CA HIS A 35 -0.35 12.42 -6.29
C HIS A 35 -0.31 11.35 -7.39
N CYS A 36 -1.31 10.46 -7.41
CA CYS A 36 -1.36 9.36 -8.40
C CYS A 36 -1.64 9.84 -9.84
N SER A 37 -2.24 11.02 -9.99
CA SER A 37 -2.65 11.60 -11.27
C SER A 37 -2.55 13.13 -11.25
N ASP A 38 -2.54 13.74 -12.45
CA ASP A 38 -2.56 15.20 -12.58
C ASP A 38 -3.88 15.81 -12.07
N ALA A 39 -4.99 15.07 -12.18
CA ALA A 39 -6.28 15.48 -11.60
C ALA A 39 -6.21 15.61 -10.07
N CYS A 40 -5.58 14.65 -9.38
CA CYS A 40 -5.35 14.72 -7.94
C CYS A 40 -4.40 15.88 -7.56
N ARG A 41 -3.39 16.17 -8.41
CA ARG A 41 -2.49 17.32 -8.21
C ARG A 41 -3.23 18.64 -8.34
N ARG A 42 -4.15 18.76 -9.30
CA ARG A 42 -4.91 20.00 -9.55
C ARG A 42 -6.07 20.23 -8.56
N GLY A 43 -6.34 19.31 -7.64
CA GLY A 43 -7.46 19.42 -6.71
C GLY A 43 -8.84 19.29 -7.37
N VAL A 44 -8.92 18.87 -8.64
CA VAL A 44 -10.18 18.80 -9.42
C VAL A 44 -11.00 17.54 -9.11
N GLY A 45 -10.60 16.79 -8.07
CA GLY A 45 -11.13 15.46 -7.77
C GLY A 45 -11.88 15.38 -6.45
N ALA A 46 -12.69 16.37 -6.10
CA ALA A 46 -13.70 16.20 -5.07
C ALA A 46 -14.81 15.28 -5.62
N GLY A 47 -14.64 13.95 -5.52
CA GLY A 47 -15.81 13.04 -5.52
C GLY A 47 -15.90 11.94 -6.58
N SER A 48 -14.82 11.43 -7.17
CA SER A 48 -14.93 10.24 -8.04
C SER A 48 -14.22 9.04 -7.40
N GLY A 49 -14.99 8.30 -6.61
CA GLY A 49 -14.53 7.23 -5.74
C GLY A 49 -13.74 6.13 -6.47
N HIS A 50 -12.71 5.66 -5.79
CA HIS A 50 -12.13 4.35 -6.07
C HIS A 50 -12.24 3.54 -4.80
N ARG A 51 -13.32 2.75 -4.72
CA ARG A 51 -13.59 1.75 -3.68
C ARG A 51 -12.35 0.86 -3.54
N GLU A 52 -11.64 1.05 -2.44
CA GLU A 52 -10.45 0.30 -2.08
C GLU A 52 -10.86 -1.16 -1.87
N ARG A 53 -10.54 -2.03 -2.84
CA ARG A 53 -10.42 -3.46 -2.53
C ARG A 53 -9.12 -3.59 -1.78
N ASN A 54 -9.25 -3.38 -0.48
CA ASN A 54 -8.34 -3.75 0.57
C ASN A 54 -7.50 -4.94 0.11
N ALA A 55 -6.20 -4.73 0.06
CA ALA A 55 -5.20 -5.76 -0.12
C ALA A 55 -5.30 -6.72 1.07
N ALA A 56 -6.28 -7.63 1.00
CA ALA A 56 -6.42 -8.75 1.89
C ALA A 56 -5.15 -9.61 1.75
N ARG A 57 -4.18 -9.36 2.64
CA ARG A 57 -3.23 -10.32 3.25
C ARG A 57 -2.11 -9.56 3.94
N LEU A 58 -2.44 -8.84 5.01
CA LEU A 58 -1.49 -8.69 6.11
C LEU A 58 -1.91 -9.68 7.21
N GLN A 59 -1.40 -10.91 7.04
CA GLN A 59 -0.97 -11.86 8.07
C GLN A 59 -1.84 -12.01 9.35
N GLU A 60 -2.88 -12.83 9.26
CA GLU A 60 -3.51 -13.47 10.42
C GLU A 60 -2.78 -14.80 10.71
N ASP A 61 -1.48 -14.77 11.03
CA ASP A 61 -0.81 -15.88 11.71
C ASP A 61 -0.84 -15.59 13.22
N GLY A 62 -2.06 -15.50 13.74
CA GLY A 62 -2.36 -15.37 15.17
C GLY A 62 -2.33 -16.72 15.88
N THR A 63 -1.19 -17.42 15.87
CA THR A 63 -0.95 -18.52 16.82
C THR A 63 0.05 -18.07 17.88
N PRO A 64 -0.38 -17.47 19.00
CA PRO A 64 0.43 -17.50 20.21
C PRO A 64 0.58 -18.96 20.67
N PRO A 65 1.77 -19.39 21.14
CA PRO A 65 2.00 -20.79 21.51
C PRO A 65 1.14 -21.15 22.73
N LEU A 66 0.08 -21.94 22.52
CA LEU A 66 -0.59 -22.64 23.61
C LEU A 66 0.32 -23.79 24.08
N ALA A 67 1.29 -23.47 24.92
CA ALA A 67 2.01 -24.42 25.74
C ALA A 67 2.15 -23.84 27.15
N HIS A 68 1.08 -23.97 27.93
CA HIS A 68 1.16 -23.86 29.38
C HIS A 68 1.24 -25.31 29.92
N PRO A 69 2.42 -25.78 30.34
CA PRO A 69 2.54 -27.10 30.94
C PRO A 69 1.85 -27.09 32.32
N ASN A 70 0.81 -27.90 32.45
CA ASN A 70 0.38 -28.59 33.67
C ASN A 70 0.78 -27.91 35.00
N SER A 71 -0.04 -26.96 35.48
CA SER A 71 0.00 -26.52 36.88
C SER A 71 -0.79 -27.51 37.75
N PRO A 72 -0.27 -27.93 38.91
CA PRO A 72 -0.84 -28.97 39.77
C PRO A 72 -1.86 -28.43 40.78
N ASP A 73 -2.85 -29.24 41.12
CA ASP A 73 -3.10 -29.73 42.48
C ASP A 73 -3.58 -31.20 42.40
#